data_AF-A0A9D8PYL9-F1
#
_entry.id   AF-A0A9D8PYL9-F1
#
_cell.length_a   1.000
_cell.length_b   1.000
_cell.length_c   1.000
_cell.angle_alpha   90.00
_cell.angle_beta   90.00
_cell.angle_gamma   90.00
#
_symmetry.space_group_name_H-M   'P 1'
#
loop_
_entity.id
_entity.type
_entity.pdbx_description
1 polymer ?
#
loop_
_entity_poly.entity_id
_entity_poly.type
_entity_poly.pdbx_seq_one_letter_code
_entity_poly.pdbx_strand_id
1 'polypeptide(L)'
;EEHLWPGGFRQFTNAHIFRSGNDDWPVSMGGVAFVNVGMVWLPVVLAVLFSGPLRLVGLAWIGLTLVNAITHVVASLRFRVYNPGLVTSIVLFLPFTIWALWTEVANGLLSGGEVALILLLGVLLHVPVALVFVVPYLRGRRAHAH
;
A
#
# COMPACT_ATOMS: atom_id res chain seq x y z
N GLU A 1 -7.72 4.22 -1.91
CA GLU A 1 -7.93 3.98 -0.48
C GLU A 1 -8.83 5.07 0.09
N GLU A 2 -9.58 4.80 1.17
CA GLU A 2 -10.52 5.75 1.78
C GLU A 2 -9.79 6.84 2.61
N HIS A 3 -8.91 7.63 1.99
CA HIS A 3 -8.17 8.69 2.71
C HIS A 3 -9.02 9.92 3.04
N LEU A 4 -10.02 10.25 2.21
CA LEU A 4 -10.84 11.46 2.35
C LEU A 4 -12.24 11.16 2.92
N TRP A 5 -12.91 10.11 2.46
CA TRP A 5 -14.24 9.73 2.95
C TRP A 5 -14.43 8.19 2.94
N PRO A 6 -14.91 7.57 4.04
CA PRO A 6 -15.13 8.16 5.36
C PRO A 6 -13.83 8.68 6.02
N GLY A 7 -12.67 8.45 5.40
CA GLY A 7 -11.38 8.98 5.85
C GLY A 7 -10.83 8.20 7.03
N GLY A 8 -9.73 8.67 7.63
CA GLY A 8 -9.26 8.16 8.92
C GLY A 8 -8.06 7.21 8.88
N PHE A 9 -7.51 6.88 7.70
CA PHE A 9 -6.39 5.92 7.60
C PHE A 9 -5.22 6.30 8.51
N ARG A 10 -4.91 7.60 8.51
CA ARG A 10 -3.85 8.18 9.34
C ARG A 10 -4.14 7.98 10.83
N GLN A 11 -5.34 8.36 11.26
CA GLN A 11 -5.82 8.22 12.64
C GLN A 11 -5.83 6.76 13.08
N PHE A 12 -6.35 5.86 12.23
CA PHE A 12 -6.34 4.42 12.49
C PHE A 12 -4.91 3.90 12.71
N THR A 13 -3.99 4.26 11.82
CA THR A 13 -2.60 3.79 11.86
C THR A 13 -1.86 4.34 13.08
N ASN A 14 -2.03 5.63 13.37
CA ASN A 14 -1.41 6.26 14.54
C ASN A 14 -1.97 5.70 15.86
N ALA A 15 -3.28 5.42 15.94
CA ALA A 15 -3.91 4.88 17.14
C ALA A 15 -3.64 3.38 17.37
N HIS A 16 -3.73 2.54 16.33
CA HIS A 16 -3.72 1.08 16.48
C HIS A 16 -2.36 0.43 16.16
N ILE A 17 -1.60 0.99 15.21
CA ILE A 17 -0.32 0.45 14.78
C ILE A 17 0.83 1.09 15.56
N PHE A 18 0.96 2.42 15.50
CA PHE A 18 2.05 3.13 16.19
C PHE A 18 1.74 3.45 17.64
N ARG A 19 0.47 3.52 18.03
CA ARG A 19 -0.02 3.88 19.37
C ARG A 19 0.66 5.14 19.90
N SER A 20 0.74 6.16 19.04
CA SER A 20 1.51 7.37 19.31
C SER A 20 0.83 8.35 20.28
N GLY A 21 -0.49 8.22 20.47
CA GLY A 21 -1.29 9.22 21.17
C GLY A 21 -1.48 10.54 20.40
N ASN A 22 -1.08 10.59 19.13
CA ASN A 22 -1.21 11.75 18.26
C ASN A 22 -1.76 11.34 16.89
N ASP A 23 -2.86 11.95 16.48
CA ASP A 23 -3.59 11.61 15.26
C ASP A 23 -2.89 12.04 13.96
N ASP A 24 -1.85 12.88 14.02
CA ASP A 24 -1.06 13.33 12.86
C ASP A 24 0.44 12.98 12.97
N TRP A 25 0.80 12.05 13.88
CA TRP A 25 2.17 11.54 14.01
C TRP A 25 2.20 10.07 14.44
N PRO A 26 3.08 9.21 13.91
CA PRO A 26 4.11 9.49 12.90
C PRO A 26 3.59 9.52 11.46
N VAL A 27 2.41 8.95 11.21
CA VAL A 27 1.75 9.08 9.91
C VAL A 27 1.16 10.48 9.88
N SER A 28 1.76 11.38 9.10
CA SER A 28 1.30 12.76 8.95
C SER A 28 0.57 12.95 7.62
N MET A 29 -0.23 14.02 7.50
CA MET A 29 -0.85 14.39 6.22
C MET A 29 0.18 14.51 5.08
N GLY A 30 1.30 15.19 5.35
CA GLY A 30 2.38 15.37 4.36
C GLY A 30 3.01 14.04 3.94
N GLY A 31 3.23 13.12 4.88
CA GLY A 31 3.77 11.81 4.58
C GLY A 31 2.81 10.95 3.74
N VAL A 32 1.51 10.98 4.05
CA VAL A 32 0.49 10.28 3.26
C VAL A 32 0.41 10.84 1.84
N ALA A 33 0.48 12.16 1.68
CA ALA A 33 0.48 12.81 0.37
C ALA A 33 1.73 12.45 -0.44
N PHE A 34 2.91 12.46 0.18
CA PHE A 34 4.16 12.07 -0.47
C PHE A 34 4.15 10.61 -0.93
N VAL A 35 3.70 9.68 -0.08
CA VAL A 35 3.56 8.27 -0.45
C VAL A 35 2.60 8.11 -1.62
N ASN A 36 1.39 8.67 -1.52
CA ASN A 36 0.39 8.50 -2.58
C ASN A 36 0.84 9.13 -3.89
N VAL A 37 1.17 10.42 -3.89
CA VAL A 37 1.46 11.16 -5.13
C VAL A 37 2.84 10.76 -5.68
N GLY A 38 3.86 10.80 -4.84
CA GLY A 38 5.25 10.60 -5.25
C GLY A 38 5.64 9.14 -5.43
N MET A 39 5.23 8.26 -4.51
CA MET A 39 5.69 6.86 -4.51
C MET A 39 4.70 5.90 -5.20
N VAL A 40 3.40 6.22 -5.21
CA VAL A 40 2.39 5.34 -5.82
C VAL A 40 1.98 5.83 -7.21
N TRP A 41 1.36 7.02 -7.31
CA TRP A 41 0.77 7.50 -8.55
C TRP A 41 1.80 7.87 -9.63
N LEU A 42 2.90 8.52 -9.26
CA LEU A 42 3.92 8.89 -10.25
C LEU A 42 4.51 7.67 -10.98
N PRO A 43 4.95 6.58 -10.31
CA PRO A 43 5.40 5.38 -11.01
C PRO A 43 4.32 4.70 -11.84
N VAL A 44 3.06 4.71 -11.40
CA VAL A 44 1.92 4.19 -12.19
C VAL A 44 1.74 4.98 -13.47
N VAL A 45 1.72 6.32 -13.40
CA VAL A 45 1.59 7.19 -14.57
C VAL A 45 2.75 6.95 -15.54
N LEU A 46 3.98 6.86 -15.04
CA LEU A 46 5.14 6.56 -15.88
C LEU A 46 5.02 5.18 -16.55
N ALA A 47 4.60 4.15 -15.81
CA ALA A 47 4.41 2.82 -16.36
C ALA A 47 3.31 2.77 -17.44
N VAL A 48 2.26 3.59 -17.33
CA VAL A 48 1.24 3.72 -18.36
C VAL A 48 1.76 4.43 -19.60
N LEU A 49 2.49 5.55 -19.43
CA LEU A 49 3.03 6.33 -20.54
C LEU A 49 4.16 5.59 -21.29
N PHE A 50 4.91 4.74 -20.59
CA PHE A 50 6.06 4.00 -21.13
C PHE A 50 5.88 2.49 -20.93
N SER A 51 4.71 1.96 -21.32
CA SER A 51 4.26 0.59 -21.04
C SER A 51 5.17 -0.53 -21.56
N GLY A 52 5.96 -0.28 -22.61
CA GLY A 52 6.98 -1.22 -23.09
C GLY A 52 8.12 -1.39 -22.08
N PRO A 53 9.02 -0.41 -21.94
CA PRO A 53 10.18 -0.52 -21.07
C PRO A 53 9.83 -0.62 -19.57
N LEU A 54 8.68 -0.09 -19.15
CA LEU A 54 8.25 -0.08 -17.75
C LEU A 54 7.19 -1.14 -17.43
N ARG A 55 7.02 -2.17 -18.27
CA ARG A 55 6.06 -3.25 -18.03
C ARG A 55 6.20 -3.87 -16.64
N LEU A 56 7.43 -4.19 -16.23
CA LEU A 56 7.68 -4.79 -14.91
C LEU A 56 7.32 -3.82 -13.76
N VAL A 57 7.52 -2.51 -13.94
CA VAL A 57 7.11 -1.50 -12.95
C VAL A 57 5.59 -1.50 -12.81
N GLY A 58 4.85 -1.49 -13.92
CA GLY A 58 3.39 -1.58 -13.90
C GLY A 58 2.89 -2.85 -13.19
N LEU A 59 3.48 -4.00 -13.52
CA LEU A 59 3.15 -5.28 -12.87
C LEU A 59 3.52 -5.30 -11.38
N ALA A 60 4.66 -4.74 -10.99
CA ALA A 60 5.04 -4.62 -9.59
C ALA A 60 4.07 -3.73 -8.80
N TRP A 61 3.49 -2.69 -9.41
CA TRP A 61 2.45 -1.87 -8.78
C TRP A 61 1.09 -2.55 -8.70
N ILE A 62 0.77 -3.48 -9.62
CA ILE A 62 -0.35 -4.42 -9.46
C ILE A 62 -0.10 -5.31 -8.22
N GLY A 63 1.11 -5.85 -8.09
CA GLY A 63 1.54 -6.61 -6.91
C GLY A 63 1.43 -5.80 -5.60
N LEU A 64 1.93 -4.56 -5.59
CA LEU A 64 1.80 -3.63 -4.47
C LEU A 64 0.32 -3.44 -4.09
N THR A 65 -0.54 -3.20 -5.07
CA THR A 65 -1.97 -2.96 -4.85
C THR A 65 -2.67 -4.19 -4.24
N LEU A 66 -2.33 -5.39 -4.70
CA LEU A 66 -2.85 -6.64 -4.16
C LEU A 66 -2.40 -6.86 -2.71
N VAL A 67 -1.12 -6.67 -2.42
CA VAL A 67 -0.57 -6.77 -1.06
C VAL A 67 -1.18 -5.71 -0.13
N ASN A 68 -1.41 -4.50 -0.64
CA ASN A 68 -2.09 -3.44 0.11
C ASN A 68 -3.52 -3.87 0.49
N ALA A 69 -4.26 -4.45 -0.47
CA ALA A 69 -5.61 -4.94 -0.22
C ALA A 69 -5.66 -6.02 0.85
N ILE A 70 -4.74 -6.99 0.78
CA ILE A 70 -4.58 -8.04 1.78
C ILE A 70 -4.28 -7.43 3.16
N THR A 71 -3.41 -6.42 3.22
CA THR A 71 -3.03 -5.76 4.47
C THR A 71 -4.24 -5.11 5.16
N HIS A 72 -5.11 -4.41 4.43
CA HIS A 72 -6.33 -3.83 5.00
C HIS A 72 -7.32 -4.89 5.48
N VAL A 73 -7.49 -5.99 4.75
CA VAL A 73 -8.34 -7.11 5.17
C VAL A 73 -7.80 -7.74 6.45
N VAL A 74 -6.51 -8.08 6.49
CA VAL A 74 -5.85 -8.67 7.65
C VAL A 74 -5.90 -7.72 8.85
N ALA A 75 -5.67 -6.43 8.67
CA ALA A 75 -5.78 -5.44 9.74
C ALA A 75 -7.20 -5.38 10.32
N SER A 76 -8.24 -5.38 9.48
CA SER A 76 -9.62 -5.39 9.94
C SER A 76 -9.94 -6.65 10.75
N LEU A 77 -9.50 -7.82 10.28
CA LEU A 77 -9.71 -9.09 10.98
C LEU A 77 -8.94 -9.13 12.32
N ARG A 78 -7.70 -8.65 12.34
CA ARG A 78 -6.83 -8.64 13.52
C ARG A 78 -7.34 -7.71 14.61
N PHE A 79 -7.68 -6.47 14.25
CA PHE A 79 -8.14 -5.46 15.20
C PHE A 79 -9.65 -5.52 15.45
N ARG A 80 -10.39 -6.30 14.65
CA ARG A 80 -11.86 -6.40 14.69
C ARG A 80 -12.55 -5.05 14.58
N VAL A 81 -11.94 -4.14 13.82
CA VAL A 81 -12.37 -2.76 13.61
C VAL A 81 -12.23 -2.45 12.13
N TYR A 82 -13.20 -1.72 11.58
CA TYR A 82 -13.09 -1.19 10.22
C TYR A 82 -11.87 -0.26 10.14
N ASN A 83 -10.98 -0.51 9.18
CA ASN A 83 -9.92 0.42 8.84
C ASN A 83 -10.16 1.05 7.47
N PRO A 84 -9.92 2.35 7.33
CA PRO A 84 -10.07 3.03 6.04
C PRO A 84 -9.13 2.42 5.02
N GLY A 85 -9.70 2.00 3.90
CA GLY A 85 -9.07 1.18 2.87
C GLY A 85 -9.71 -0.20 2.71
N LEU A 86 -10.46 -0.70 3.70
CA LEU A 86 -11.09 -2.03 3.63
C LEU A 86 -12.10 -2.16 2.48
N VAL A 87 -12.99 -1.17 2.30
CA VAL A 87 -14.04 -1.25 1.26
C VAL A 87 -13.39 -1.21 -0.12
N THR A 88 -12.44 -0.30 -0.33
CA THR A 88 -11.63 -0.18 -1.55
C THR A 88 -10.89 -1.50 -1.80
N SER A 89 -10.36 -2.13 -0.75
CA SER A 89 -9.65 -3.40 -0.87
C SER A 89 -10.56 -4.51 -1.39
N ILE A 90 -11.76 -4.65 -0.83
CA ILE A 90 -12.71 -5.71 -1.19
C ILE A 90 -13.37 -5.46 -2.54
N VAL A 91 -13.80 -4.22 -2.81
CA VAL A 91 -14.64 -3.90 -3.97
C VAL A 91 -13.81 -3.56 -5.21
N LEU A 92 -12.59 -3.04 -5.03
CA LEU A 92 -11.77 -2.55 -6.13
C LEU A 92 -10.43 -3.30 -6.24
N PHE A 93 -9.58 -3.25 -5.21
CA PHE A 93 -8.20 -3.73 -5.35
C PHE A 93 -8.11 -5.25 -5.52
N LEU A 94 -8.80 -6.04 -4.70
CA LEU A 94 -8.80 -7.51 -4.86
C LEU A 94 -9.37 -7.94 -6.21
N PRO A 95 -10.59 -7.51 -6.63
CA PRO A 95 -11.13 -7.94 -7.91
C PRO A 95 -10.26 -7.51 -9.08
N PHE A 96 -9.79 -6.26 -9.11
CA PHE A 96 -8.97 -5.73 -10.20
C PHE A 96 -7.63 -6.46 -10.32
N THR A 97 -6.89 -6.60 -9.22
CA THR A 97 -5.54 -7.19 -9.27
C THR A 97 -5.58 -8.68 -9.55
N ILE A 98 -6.57 -9.42 -9.01
CA ILE A 98 -6.79 -10.83 -9.33
C ILE A 98 -7.13 -10.97 -10.81
N TRP A 99 -8.07 -10.17 -11.32
CA TRP A 99 -8.44 -10.18 -12.73
C TRP A 99 -7.25 -9.87 -13.65
N ALA A 100 -6.46 -8.84 -13.33
CA ALA A 100 -5.31 -8.44 -14.14
C ALA A 100 -4.26 -9.55 -14.21
N LEU A 101 -3.85 -10.11 -13.06
CA LEU A 101 -2.87 -11.20 -13.02
C LEU A 101 -3.40 -12.48 -13.69
N TRP A 102 -4.67 -12.82 -13.45
CA TRP A 102 -5.28 -13.99 -14.08
C TRP A 102 -5.34 -13.85 -15.60
N THR A 103 -5.70 -12.67 -16.10
CA THR A 103 -5.76 -12.39 -17.55
C THR A 103 -4.39 -12.52 -18.21
N GLU A 104 -3.34 -12.00 -17.58
CA GLU A 104 -1.96 -12.12 -18.09
C GLU A 104 -1.50 -13.59 -18.12
N VAL A 105 -1.81 -14.38 -17.09
CA VAL A 105 -1.50 -15.82 -17.05
C VAL A 105 -2.30 -16.59 -18.11
N ALA A 106 -3.61 -16.33 -18.21
CA ALA A 106 -4.49 -17.02 -19.16
C ALA A 106 -4.09 -16.77 -20.62
N ASN A 107 -3.52 -15.60 -20.92
CA ASN A 107 -3.00 -15.25 -22.25
C ASN A 107 -1.55 -15.73 -22.49
N GLY A 108 -0.94 -16.44 -21.53
CA GLY A 108 0.44 -16.92 -21.65
C GLY A 108 1.50 -15.81 -21.55
N LEU A 109 1.14 -14.64 -21.04
CA LEU A 109 2.03 -13.49 -20.89
C LEU A 109 2.77 -13.47 -19.54
N LEU A 110 2.29 -14.24 -18.57
CA LEU A 110 2.95 -14.49 -17.29
C LEU A 110 2.91 -15.98 -16.93
N SER A 111 4.04 -16.48 -16.44
CA SER A 111 4.17 -17.75 -15.76
C SER A 111 3.82 -17.63 -14.27
N GLY A 112 3.56 -18.76 -13.61
CA GLY A 112 3.37 -18.78 -12.15
C GLY A 112 4.57 -18.26 -11.37
N GLY A 113 5.80 -18.46 -11.88
CA GLY A 113 7.02 -17.92 -11.29
C GLY A 113 7.09 -16.40 -11.35
N GLU A 114 6.65 -15.80 -12.47
CA GLU A 114 6.59 -14.35 -12.61
C GLU A 114 5.49 -13.73 -11.75
N VAL A 115 4.36 -14.41 -11.57
CA VAL A 115 3.34 -13.99 -10.58
C VAL A 115 3.93 -13.98 -9.17
N ALA A 116 4.69 -15.01 -8.78
CA ALA A 116 5.35 -15.05 -7.48
C ALA A 116 6.37 -13.91 -7.32
N LEU A 117 7.12 -13.59 -8.38
CA LEU A 117 8.02 -12.43 -8.40
C LEU A 117 7.25 -11.11 -8.24
N ILE A 118 6.13 -10.94 -8.93
CA ILE A 118 5.28 -9.73 -8.81
C ILE A 118 4.76 -9.57 -7.38
N LEU A 119 4.32 -10.65 -6.73
CA LEU A 119 3.90 -10.62 -5.33
C LEU A 119 5.06 -10.25 -4.39
N LEU A 120 6.24 -10.85 -4.61
CA LEU A 120 7.45 -10.52 -3.86
C LEU A 120 7.81 -9.04 -4.01
N LEU A 121 7.82 -8.52 -5.23
CA LEU A 121 8.06 -7.10 -5.51
C LEU A 121 7.01 -6.22 -4.84
N GLY A 122 5.74 -6.61 -4.86
CA GLY A 122 4.66 -5.93 -4.14
C GLY A 122 4.95 -5.81 -2.64
N VAL A 123 5.42 -6.88 -2.00
CA VAL A 123 5.84 -6.84 -0.59
C VAL A 123 7.07 -5.93 -0.40
N LEU A 124 8.09 -6.07 -1.25
CA LEU A 124 9.32 -5.29 -1.14
C LEU A 124 9.08 -3.78 -1.32
N LEU A 125 8.15 -3.39 -2.19
CA LEU A 125 7.79 -1.99 -2.40
C LEU A 125 7.08 -1.35 -1.20
N HIS A 126 6.50 -2.13 -0.29
CA HIS A 126 5.99 -1.59 0.98
C HIS A 126 7.12 -1.18 1.93
N VAL A 127 8.34 -1.71 1.78
CA VAL A 127 9.47 -1.37 2.65
C VAL A 127 9.80 0.13 2.62
N PRO A 128 10.10 0.75 1.47
CA PRO A 128 10.37 2.19 1.43
C PRO A 128 9.17 3.02 1.91
N VAL A 129 7.94 2.59 1.61
CA VAL A 129 6.71 3.25 2.10
C VAL A 129 6.65 3.24 3.64
N ALA A 130 6.87 2.08 4.25
CA ALA A 130 6.87 1.95 5.71
C ALA A 130 7.99 2.78 6.36
N LEU A 131 9.17 2.83 5.74
CA LEU A 131 10.32 3.59 6.26
C LEU A 131 10.05 5.09 6.38
N VAL A 132 9.19 5.67 5.53
CA VAL A 132 8.76 7.08 5.62
C VAL A 132 8.18 7.40 7.00
N PHE A 133 7.49 6.45 7.63
CA PHE A 133 6.83 6.65 8.92
C PHE A 133 7.58 6.00 10.10
N VAL A 134 8.15 4.83 9.89
CA VAL A 134 8.86 4.06 10.93
C VAL A 134 10.12 4.79 11.38
N VAL A 135 10.91 5.37 10.47
CA VAL A 135 12.16 6.05 10.83
C VAL A 135 11.91 7.29 11.71
N PRO A 136 11.01 8.22 11.35
CA PRO A 136 10.63 9.32 12.23
C PRO A 136 10.07 8.86 13.58
N TYR A 137 9.23 7.82 13.57
CA TYR A 137 8.68 7.26 14.81
C TYR A 137 9.77 6.78 15.77
N LEU A 138 10.72 5.97 15.28
CA LEU A 138 11.81 5.43 16.09
C LEU A 138 12.77 6.52 16.60
N ARG A 139 12.98 7.59 15.82
CA ARG A 139 13.78 8.74 16.24
C ARG A 139 13.06 9.60 17.27
N GLY A 140 11.78 9.90 17.07
CA GLY A 140 10.98 10.74 17.97
C GLY A 140 10.60 10.06 19.28
N ARG A 141 10.35 8.74 19.28
CA ARG A 141 10.06 7.98 20.50
C ARG A 141 11.21 8.02 21.52
N ARG A 142 12.45 8.14 21.05
CA ARG A 142 13.62 8.31 21.93
C ARG A 142 13.67 9.68 22.61
N ALA A 143 13.06 10.71 22.01
CA ALA A 143 13.04 12.07 22.56
C ALA A 143 11.94 12.28 23.62
N HIS A 144 10.87 11.49 23.61
CA HIS A 144 9.74 11.56 24.55
C HIS A 144 9.74 10.44 25.62
N ALA A 145 10.83 9.70 25.76
CA ALA A 145 10.97 8.63 26.76
C ALA A 145 11.55 9.10 28.11
N HIS A 146 11.52 10.42 28.38
CA HIS A 146 11.96 11.05 29.63
C HIS A 146 10.77 11.68 30.35
#